data_AF-A0A2V8M5A5-F1
#
_entry.id   AF-A0A2V8M5A5-F1
#
_cell.length_a   1.000
_cell.length_b   1.000
_cell.length_c   1.000
_cell.angle_alpha   90.00
_cell.angle_beta   90.00
_cell.angle_gamma   90.00
#
_symmetry.space_group_name_H-M   'P 1'
#
loop_
_entity.id
_entity.type
_entity.pdbx_description
1 polymer ?
#
loop_
_entity_poly.entity_id
_entity_poly.type
_entity_poly.pdbx_seq_one_letter_code
_entity_poly.pdbx_strand_id
1 'polypeptide(L)'
;MEQHKNIAYQPTDGLSYDPTEKKYWDSDALDKEIRRTFEICHGCRLCFKYCDSFPTLFSLLDEKHNGDVRRITASETGTIMDACFQCKLCEVQCPYTERDNHEFKLDFPRLVHRYKAERAKRDGLRLRDRVLGNPDRAGLLARLSLGIANLANRVRLHRIFLEKVLGIHRDKLLPDFAGTTFEKWAVRAGKIKSGIGGEVVLFQTCYVQNNEPQIGRDTVEVMER
;
A
#
# COMPACT_ATOMS: atom_id res chain seq x y z
N MET A 1 -12.80 40.27 1.07
CA MET A 1 -12.73 39.36 -0.08
C MET A 1 -11.26 39.04 -0.29
N GLU A 2 -10.79 38.02 0.41
CA GLU A 2 -9.38 37.61 0.36
C GLU A 2 -9.16 36.89 -0.97
N GLN A 3 -8.26 37.42 -1.80
CA GLN A 3 -8.02 36.92 -3.15
C GLN A 3 -7.64 35.44 -3.07
N HIS A 4 -8.49 34.56 -3.61
CA HIS A 4 -8.21 33.15 -3.80
C HIS A 4 -7.04 33.01 -4.79
N LYS A 5 -5.80 33.12 -4.31
CA LYS A 5 -4.63 32.76 -5.12
C LYS A 5 -4.76 31.27 -5.44
N ASN A 6 -4.74 30.90 -6.72
CA ASN A 6 -4.81 29.50 -7.15
C ASN A 6 -3.69 28.67 -6.49
N ILE A 7 -3.97 27.40 -6.19
CA ILE A 7 -2.91 26.48 -5.74
C ILE A 7 -2.00 26.20 -6.94
N ALA A 8 -0.71 26.50 -6.82
CA ALA A 8 0.24 26.31 -7.91
C ALA A 8 0.50 24.82 -8.16
N TYR A 9 0.62 24.41 -9.42
CA TYR A 9 0.89 23.00 -9.77
C TYR A 9 2.37 22.65 -9.68
N GLN A 10 3.24 23.66 -9.64
CA GLN A 10 4.68 23.49 -9.47
C GLN A 10 5.00 22.86 -8.11
N PRO A 11 6.03 21.99 -8.01
CA PRO A 11 6.50 21.44 -6.75
C PRO A 11 6.62 22.49 -5.64
N THR A 12 6.12 22.18 -4.44
CA THR A 12 6.30 23.08 -3.31
C THR A 12 7.71 22.94 -2.72
N ASP A 13 8.07 23.85 -1.82
CA ASP A 13 9.27 23.76 -0.99
C ASP A 13 9.30 22.49 -0.10
N GLY A 14 8.13 21.89 0.11
CA GLY A 14 7.89 20.68 0.89
C GLY A 14 7.94 19.36 0.12
N LEU A 15 8.16 19.37 -1.20
CA LEU A 15 8.28 18.13 -1.98
C LEU A 15 9.45 17.28 -1.46
N SER A 16 9.12 16.07 -1.02
CA SER A 16 10.07 15.05 -0.61
C SER A 16 9.40 13.69 -0.57
N TYR A 17 10.11 12.70 -1.10
CA TYR A 17 9.75 11.28 -1.02
C TYR A 17 10.86 10.42 -0.39
N ASP A 18 11.93 11.05 0.11
CA ASP A 18 13.04 10.38 0.76
C ASP A 18 12.88 10.46 2.30
N PRO A 19 12.62 9.33 2.99
CA PRO A 19 12.43 9.33 4.44
C PRO A 19 13.69 9.69 5.25
N THR A 20 14.86 9.80 4.61
CA THR A 20 16.08 10.27 5.26
C THR A 20 16.13 11.80 5.39
N GLU A 21 15.34 12.53 4.61
CA GLU A 21 15.28 13.99 4.66
C GLU A 21 14.43 14.48 5.84
N LYS A 22 14.88 15.54 6.52
CA LYS A 22 14.11 16.14 7.62
C LYS A 22 12.73 16.65 7.15
N LYS A 23 12.68 17.25 5.96
CA LYS A 23 11.45 17.78 5.36
C LYS A 23 10.41 16.71 5.03
N TYR A 24 10.81 15.45 4.89
CA TYR A 24 9.86 14.33 4.71
C TYR A 24 8.97 14.15 5.94
N TRP A 25 9.45 14.53 7.12
CA TRP A 25 8.74 14.38 8.40
C TRP A 25 8.14 15.70 8.90
N ASP A 26 8.02 16.69 8.03
CA ASP A 26 7.41 17.98 8.30
C ASP A 26 5.94 17.94 7.83
N SER A 27 5.02 18.12 8.77
CA SER A 27 3.58 18.02 8.53
C SER A 27 3.03 19.14 7.65
N ASP A 28 3.62 20.34 7.74
CA ASP A 28 3.17 21.49 6.97
C ASP A 28 3.66 21.37 5.52
N ALA A 29 4.88 20.86 5.34
CA ALA A 29 5.41 20.47 4.04
C ALA A 29 4.55 19.37 3.38
N LEU A 30 4.11 18.37 4.15
CA LEU A 30 3.20 17.32 3.65
C LEU A 30 1.84 17.89 3.25
N ASP A 31 1.22 18.72 4.10
CA ASP A 31 -0.09 19.32 3.83
C ASP A 31 -0.09 20.16 2.54
N LYS A 32 0.99 20.93 2.31
CA LYS A 32 1.21 21.66 1.05
C LYS A 32 1.21 20.72 -0.16
N GLU A 33 1.94 19.61 -0.11
CA GLU A 33 2.01 18.64 -1.22
C GLU A 33 0.70 17.87 -1.41
N ILE A 34 -0.05 17.60 -0.33
CA ILE A 34 -1.39 17.00 -0.42
C ILE A 34 -2.34 17.93 -1.16
N ARG A 35 -2.41 19.20 -0.75
CA ARG A 35 -3.27 20.19 -1.41
C ARG A 35 -2.89 20.39 -2.87
N ARG A 36 -1.59 20.51 -3.16
CA ARG A 36 -1.09 20.61 -4.54
C ARG A 36 -1.51 19.40 -5.38
N THR A 37 -1.30 18.19 -4.85
CA THR A 37 -1.62 16.95 -5.55
C THR A 37 -3.12 16.83 -5.79
N PHE A 38 -3.95 17.12 -4.80
CA PHE A 38 -5.40 17.12 -4.95
C PHE A 38 -5.88 18.13 -5.99
N GLU A 39 -5.29 19.32 -6.03
CA GLU A 39 -5.60 20.34 -7.05
C GLU A 39 -5.27 19.83 -8.47
N ILE A 40 -4.06 19.31 -8.69
CA ILE A 40 -3.64 18.77 -9.99
C ILE A 40 -4.57 17.61 -10.41
N CYS A 41 -4.86 16.70 -9.49
CA CYS A 41 -5.71 15.54 -9.75
C CYS A 41 -7.16 15.96 -10.03
N HIS A 42 -7.70 16.95 -9.33
CA HIS A 42 -9.05 17.48 -9.55
C HIS A 42 -9.16 18.23 -10.87
N GLY A 43 -8.12 18.96 -11.28
CA GLY A 43 -8.09 19.62 -12.58
C GLY A 43 -8.00 18.62 -13.75
N CYS A 44 -7.24 17.54 -13.59
CA CYS A 44 -7.00 16.55 -14.65
C CYS A 44 -8.09 15.48 -14.77
N ARG A 45 -8.58 14.98 -13.62
CA ARG A 45 -9.56 13.88 -13.46
C ARG A 45 -9.27 12.56 -14.18
N LEU A 46 -8.14 12.37 -14.86
CA LEU A 46 -7.83 11.16 -15.63
C LEU A 46 -7.83 9.86 -14.80
N CYS A 47 -7.43 9.93 -13.53
CA CYS A 47 -7.15 8.76 -12.72
C CYS A 47 -8.39 8.00 -12.18
N PHE A 48 -9.61 8.51 -12.39
CA PHE A 48 -10.84 7.91 -11.83
C PHE A 48 -11.07 6.45 -12.25
N LYS A 49 -10.57 6.06 -13.43
CA LYS A 49 -10.71 4.69 -13.97
C LYS A 49 -9.73 3.69 -13.34
N TYR A 50 -8.71 4.16 -12.63
CA TYR A 50 -7.58 3.33 -12.19
C TYR A 50 -7.52 3.13 -10.67
N CYS A 51 -8.20 3.95 -9.88
CA CYS A 51 -8.01 3.98 -8.43
C CYS A 51 -9.18 4.63 -7.68
N ASP A 52 -9.62 3.99 -6.59
CA ASP A 52 -10.76 4.41 -5.76
C ASP A 52 -10.52 5.70 -4.95
N SER A 53 -9.26 6.08 -4.72
CA SER A 53 -8.93 7.34 -4.06
C SER A 53 -9.45 8.56 -4.84
N PHE A 54 -9.47 8.50 -6.18
CA PHE A 54 -9.85 9.65 -7.00
C PHE A 54 -11.37 9.87 -7.09
N PRO A 55 -12.22 8.85 -7.31
CA PRO A 55 -13.67 9.01 -7.15
C PRO A 55 -14.06 9.58 -5.79
N THR A 56 -13.40 9.12 -4.71
CA THR A 56 -13.60 9.66 -3.36
C THR A 56 -13.25 11.14 -3.28
N LEU A 57 -12.05 11.52 -3.76
CA LEU A 57 -11.60 12.92 -3.81
C LEU A 57 -12.56 13.80 -4.62
N PHE A 58 -12.97 13.34 -5.81
CA PHE A 58 -13.78 14.14 -6.72
C PHE A 58 -15.20 14.31 -6.20
N SER A 59 -15.83 13.27 -5.66
CA SER A 59 -17.16 13.38 -5.04
C SER A 59 -17.15 14.37 -3.86
N LEU A 60 -16.12 14.31 -3.00
CA LEU A 60 -15.98 15.28 -1.91
C LEU A 60 -15.86 16.73 -2.43
N LEU A 61 -15.06 16.95 -3.47
CA LEU A 61 -14.88 18.27 -4.05
C LEU A 61 -16.15 18.79 -4.73
N ASP A 62 -16.79 17.96 -5.54
CA ASP A 62 -17.93 18.34 -6.37
C ASP A 62 -19.21 18.51 -5.55
N GLU A 63 -19.41 17.67 -4.52
CA GLU A 63 -20.68 17.65 -3.78
C GLU A 63 -20.62 18.44 -2.46
N LYS A 64 -19.45 18.58 -1.83
CA LYS A 64 -19.33 19.19 -0.48
C LYS A 64 -18.51 20.46 -0.43
N HIS A 65 -17.48 20.57 -1.27
CA HIS A 65 -16.48 21.63 -1.17
C HIS A 65 -16.49 22.64 -2.32
N ASN A 66 -17.43 22.53 -3.26
CA ASN A 66 -17.57 23.38 -4.44
C ASN A 66 -16.25 23.54 -5.23
N GLY A 67 -15.51 22.44 -5.38
CA GLY A 67 -14.21 22.40 -6.07
C GLY A 67 -13.03 22.99 -5.27
N ASP A 68 -13.25 23.51 -4.05
CA ASP A 68 -12.18 24.11 -3.25
C ASP A 68 -11.42 23.07 -2.43
N VAL A 69 -10.27 22.62 -2.95
CA VAL A 69 -9.35 21.68 -2.28
C VAL A 69 -8.95 22.14 -0.88
N ARG A 70 -9.00 23.44 -0.57
CA ARG A 70 -8.58 23.95 0.73
C ARG A 70 -9.52 23.54 1.85
N ARG A 71 -10.76 23.22 1.50
CA ARG A 71 -11.82 22.83 2.43
C ARG A 71 -11.83 21.34 2.77
N ILE A 72 -11.03 20.53 2.06
CA ILE A 72 -10.85 19.12 2.40
C ILE A 72 -10.24 19.03 3.80
N THR A 73 -10.96 18.34 4.69
CA THR A 73 -10.56 18.16 6.08
C THR A 73 -9.52 17.05 6.24
N ALA A 74 -8.81 17.04 7.37
CA ALA A 74 -7.85 15.98 7.70
C ALA A 74 -8.50 14.57 7.70
N SER A 75 -9.77 14.47 8.13
CA SER A 75 -10.53 13.21 8.11
C SER A 75 -10.80 12.74 6.68
N GLU A 76 -11.23 13.64 5.81
CA GLU A 76 -11.48 13.34 4.39
C GLU A 76 -10.20 12.98 3.65
N THR A 77 -9.10 13.70 3.91
CA THR A 77 -7.76 13.31 3.44
C THR A 77 -7.43 11.90 3.89
N GLY A 78 -7.71 11.54 5.15
CA GLY A 78 -7.55 10.18 5.66
C GLY A 78 -8.33 9.14 4.85
N THR A 79 -9.61 9.42 4.54
CA THR A 79 -10.45 8.54 3.71
C THR A 79 -9.87 8.35 2.31
N ILE A 80 -9.44 9.42 1.64
CA ILE A 80 -8.85 9.38 0.30
C ILE A 80 -7.55 8.57 0.31
N MET A 81 -6.68 8.79 1.29
CA MET A 81 -5.38 8.11 1.42
C MET A 81 -5.54 6.63 1.80
N ASP A 82 -6.59 6.29 2.58
CA ASP A 82 -6.88 4.91 2.97
C ASP A 82 -7.47 4.06 1.84
N ALA A 83 -8.13 4.67 0.86
CA ALA A 83 -8.59 3.99 -0.35
C ALA A 83 -7.45 3.53 -1.26
N CYS A 84 -6.23 4.07 -1.10
CA CYS A 84 -5.09 3.67 -1.92
C CYS A 84 -4.48 2.34 -1.45
N PHE A 85 -4.51 1.34 -2.34
CA PHE A 85 -3.94 0.01 -2.16
C PHE A 85 -2.60 -0.21 -2.90
N GLN A 86 -1.92 0.89 -3.30
CA GLN A 86 -0.55 0.86 -3.83
C GLN A 86 -0.32 0.02 -5.10
N CYS A 87 -1.32 -0.07 -5.98
CA CYS A 87 -1.15 -0.71 -7.30
C CYS A 87 -0.28 0.10 -8.28
N LYS A 88 -0.07 1.39 -8.00
CA LYS A 88 0.68 2.37 -8.82
C LYS A 88 0.12 2.64 -10.22
N LEU A 89 -1.02 2.07 -10.62
CA LEU A 89 -1.63 2.32 -11.93
C LEU A 89 -1.89 3.81 -12.20
N CYS A 90 -2.26 4.58 -11.18
CA CYS A 90 -2.45 6.03 -11.32
C CYS A 90 -1.16 6.79 -11.61
N GLU A 91 0.01 6.31 -11.17
CA GLU A 91 1.30 6.92 -11.51
C GLU A 91 1.78 6.43 -12.87
N VAL A 92 1.60 5.15 -13.21
CA VAL A 92 1.94 4.61 -14.53
C VAL A 92 1.20 5.36 -15.64
N GLN A 93 -0.08 5.68 -15.42
CA GLN A 93 -0.93 6.33 -16.43
C GLN A 93 -0.91 7.87 -16.38
N CYS A 94 -0.24 8.46 -15.39
CA CYS A 94 -0.24 9.91 -15.23
C CYS A 94 0.77 10.58 -16.17
N PRO A 95 0.39 11.63 -16.93
CA PRO A 95 1.30 12.38 -17.79
C PRO A 95 2.14 13.43 -17.04
N TYR A 96 1.91 13.61 -15.74
CA TYR A 96 2.51 14.68 -14.92
C TYR A 96 3.60 14.20 -13.97
N THR A 97 4.14 13.01 -14.22
CA THR A 97 5.11 12.34 -13.33
C THR A 97 6.54 12.81 -13.56
N GLU A 98 7.40 12.55 -12.59
CA GLU A 98 8.85 12.74 -12.74
C GLU A 98 9.45 11.77 -13.76
N ARG A 99 8.91 10.55 -13.87
CA ARG A 99 9.34 9.54 -14.87
C ARG A 99 9.24 10.09 -16.29
N ASP A 100 8.16 10.82 -16.58
CA ASP A 100 7.93 11.41 -17.90
C ASP A 100 8.57 12.81 -18.02
N ASN A 101 9.48 13.16 -17.11
CA ASN A 101 10.21 14.43 -17.02
C ASN A 101 9.29 15.67 -16.98
N HIS A 102 8.09 15.52 -16.41
CA HIS A 102 7.12 16.60 -16.32
C HIS A 102 7.44 17.54 -15.14
N GLU A 103 7.27 18.85 -15.35
CA GLU A 103 7.60 19.88 -14.35
C GLU A 103 6.85 19.74 -13.02
N PHE A 104 5.63 19.18 -13.04
CA PHE A 104 4.81 18.99 -11.84
C PHE A 104 5.31 17.89 -10.90
N LYS A 105 6.12 16.93 -11.37
CA LYS A 105 6.67 15.83 -10.55
C LYS A 105 5.64 15.14 -9.64
N LEU A 106 4.46 14.85 -10.20
CA LEU A 106 3.35 14.25 -9.45
C LEU A 106 3.64 12.76 -9.17
N ASP A 107 3.58 12.35 -7.91
CA ASP A 107 3.67 10.94 -7.51
C ASP A 107 2.70 10.66 -6.36
N PHE A 108 1.44 10.39 -6.72
CA PHE A 108 0.39 10.12 -5.74
C PHE A 108 0.70 8.88 -4.85
N PRO A 109 1.17 7.75 -5.39
CA PRO A 109 1.55 6.60 -4.56
C PRO A 109 2.62 6.92 -3.50
N ARG A 110 3.70 7.64 -3.86
CA ARG A 110 4.74 8.04 -2.89
C ARG A 110 4.23 9.06 -1.89
N LEU A 111 3.36 9.99 -2.30
CA LEU A 111 2.70 10.91 -1.37
C LEU A 111 1.84 10.14 -0.35
N VAL A 112 1.06 9.16 -0.78
CA VAL A 112 0.28 8.28 0.12
C VAL A 112 1.21 7.55 1.09
N HIS A 113 2.36 7.05 0.61
CA HIS A 113 3.35 6.41 1.48
C HIS A 113 3.84 7.35 2.57
N ARG A 114 4.23 8.59 2.21
CA ARG A 114 4.64 9.62 3.16
C ARG A 114 3.54 9.95 4.16
N TYR A 115 2.32 10.20 3.68
CA TYR A 115 1.17 10.44 4.56
C TYR A 115 0.95 9.30 5.57
N LYS A 116 1.00 8.04 5.12
CA LYS A 116 0.83 6.88 6.00
C LYS A 116 1.99 6.74 6.99
N ALA A 117 3.22 7.05 6.59
CA ALA A 117 4.39 7.02 7.46
C ALA A 117 4.31 8.09 8.57
N GLU A 118 4.00 9.33 8.22
CA GLU A 118 3.81 10.41 9.19
C GLU A 118 2.62 10.15 10.12
N ARG A 119 1.50 9.67 9.58
CA ARG A 119 0.34 9.25 10.38
C ARG A 119 0.70 8.14 11.36
N ALA A 120 1.45 7.13 10.93
CA ALA A 120 1.91 6.05 11.81
C ALA A 120 2.89 6.52 12.88
N LYS A 121 3.74 7.53 12.58
CA LYS A 121 4.65 8.14 13.56
C LYS A 121 3.91 8.94 14.63
N ARG A 122 2.86 9.67 14.23
CA ARG A 122 2.05 10.51 15.13
C ARG A 122 1.07 9.69 15.96
N ASP A 123 0.29 8.82 15.31
CA ASP A 123 -0.87 8.16 15.91
C ASP A 123 -0.58 6.69 16.29
N GLY A 124 0.57 6.16 15.84
CA GLY A 124 0.86 4.73 15.90
C GLY A 124 0.11 3.92 14.84
N LEU A 125 0.43 2.63 14.76
CA LEU A 125 -0.28 1.68 13.90
C LEU A 125 -1.51 1.11 14.62
N ARG A 126 -2.64 1.01 13.91
CA ARG A 126 -3.84 0.29 14.40
C ARG A 126 -3.53 -1.20 14.57
N LEU A 127 -4.28 -1.89 15.42
CA LEU A 127 -4.11 -3.33 15.64
C LEU A 127 -4.17 -4.12 14.32
N ARG A 128 -5.19 -3.83 13.48
CA ARG A 128 -5.34 -4.43 12.15
C ARG A 128 -4.07 -4.25 11.30
N ASP A 129 -3.51 -3.05 11.26
CA ASP A 129 -2.33 -2.75 10.45
C ASP A 129 -1.08 -3.45 10.98
N ARG A 130 -0.95 -3.59 12.32
CA ARG A 130 0.16 -4.36 12.91
C ARG A 130 0.09 -5.85 12.59
N VAL A 131 -1.11 -6.42 12.61
CA VAL A 131 -1.32 -7.85 12.38
C VAL A 131 -1.21 -8.18 10.89
N LEU A 132 -1.88 -7.40 10.02
CA LEU A 132 -1.94 -7.67 8.58
C LEU A 132 -0.74 -7.08 7.81
N GLY A 133 -0.09 -6.05 8.35
CA GLY A 133 1.07 -5.41 7.72
C GLY A 133 2.37 -6.21 7.82
N ASN A 134 2.39 -7.35 8.51
CA ASN A 134 3.54 -8.25 8.57
C ASN A 134 3.16 -9.70 8.26
N PRO A 135 3.05 -10.06 6.96
CA PRO A 135 2.68 -11.39 6.52
C PRO A 135 3.61 -12.50 7.02
N ASP A 136 4.91 -12.23 7.14
CA ASP A 136 5.89 -13.24 7.60
C ASP A 136 5.71 -13.57 9.09
N ARG A 137 5.45 -12.56 9.93
CA ARG A 137 5.09 -12.79 11.34
C ARG A 137 3.76 -13.52 11.46
N ALA A 138 2.75 -13.14 10.67
CA ALA A 138 1.46 -13.81 10.65
C ALA A 138 1.62 -15.30 10.23
N GLY A 139 2.39 -15.56 9.17
CA GLY A 139 2.72 -16.90 8.70
C GLY A 139 3.50 -17.70 9.74
N LEU A 140 4.45 -17.08 10.44
CA LEU A 140 5.17 -17.72 11.54
C LEU A 140 4.24 -18.16 12.67
N LEU A 141 3.39 -17.26 13.18
CA LEU A 141 2.46 -17.57 14.25
C LEU A 141 1.44 -18.65 13.83
N ALA A 142 0.92 -18.56 12.61
CA ALA A 142 0.01 -19.55 12.07
C ALA A 142 0.66 -20.95 11.99
N ARG A 143 1.91 -21.03 11.54
CA ARG A 143 2.65 -22.30 11.52
C ARG A 143 2.96 -22.85 12.92
N LEU A 144 3.31 -21.98 13.87
CA LEU A 144 3.54 -22.38 15.27
C LEU A 144 2.27 -22.93 15.94
N SER A 145 1.09 -22.57 15.43
CA SER A 145 -0.18 -23.14 15.88
C SER A 145 -0.43 -24.59 15.44
N LEU A 146 0.50 -25.20 14.68
CA LEU A 146 0.41 -26.60 14.22
C LEU A 146 -0.90 -26.92 13.49
N GLY A 147 -1.37 -26.00 12.65
CA GLY A 147 -2.58 -26.15 11.84
C GLY A 147 -3.88 -25.67 12.51
N ILE A 148 -3.84 -25.32 13.80
CA ILE A 148 -5.01 -24.76 14.51
C ILE A 148 -5.50 -23.48 13.84
N ALA A 149 -4.59 -22.61 13.36
CA ALA A 149 -4.98 -21.38 12.66
C ALA A 149 -5.83 -21.66 11.40
N ASN A 150 -5.47 -22.67 10.61
CA ASN A 150 -6.22 -23.05 9.41
C ASN A 150 -7.59 -23.65 9.78
N LEU A 151 -7.64 -24.50 10.81
CA LEU A 151 -8.91 -25.05 11.31
C LEU A 151 -9.82 -23.95 11.87
N ALA A 152 -9.28 -23.04 12.68
CA ALA A 152 -10.02 -21.92 13.25
C ALA A 152 -10.57 -21.00 12.15
N ASN A 153 -9.85 -20.80 11.06
CA ASN A 153 -10.34 -20.04 9.90
C ASN A 153 -11.53 -20.69 9.18
N ARG A 154 -11.89 -21.94 9.50
CA ARG A 154 -13.09 -22.62 8.98
C ARG A 154 -14.27 -22.56 9.95
N VAL A 155 -14.07 -22.06 11.17
CA VAL A 155 -15.10 -21.97 12.21
C VAL A 155 -15.80 -20.61 12.18
N ARG A 156 -17.11 -20.59 11.91
CA ARG A 156 -17.90 -19.36 11.77
C ARG A 156 -17.83 -18.42 12.99
N LEU A 157 -17.83 -18.96 14.21
CA LEU A 157 -17.72 -18.13 15.42
C LEU A 157 -16.38 -17.38 15.48
N HIS A 158 -15.29 -18.06 15.14
CA HIS A 158 -13.97 -17.43 15.04
C HIS A 158 -13.93 -16.37 13.92
N ARG A 159 -14.61 -16.60 12.79
CA ARG A 159 -14.75 -15.60 11.72
C ARG A 159 -15.47 -14.33 12.16
N ILE A 160 -16.54 -14.46 12.94
CA ILE A 160 -17.27 -13.31 13.51
C ILE A 160 -16.35 -12.54 14.47
N PHE A 161 -15.59 -13.25 15.30
CA PHE A 161 -14.60 -12.63 16.19
C PHE A 161 -13.53 -11.85 15.40
N LEU A 162 -12.94 -12.45 14.36
CA LEU A 162 -11.95 -11.79 13.50
C LEU A 162 -12.52 -10.57 12.78
N GLU A 163 -13.78 -10.60 12.36
CA GLU A 163 -14.45 -9.44 11.77
C GLU A 163 -14.53 -8.29 12.76
N LYS A 164 -14.92 -8.55 14.00
CA LYS A 164 -15.05 -7.50 15.03
C LYS A 164 -13.72 -6.95 15.51
N VAL A 165 -12.68 -7.79 15.59
CA VAL A 165 -11.37 -7.39 16.12
C VAL A 165 -10.43 -6.85 15.05
N LEU A 166 -10.36 -7.50 13.89
CA LEU A 166 -9.43 -7.17 12.81
C LEU A 166 -10.11 -6.58 11.57
N GLY A 167 -11.44 -6.51 11.53
CA GLY A 167 -12.16 -5.96 10.37
C GLY A 167 -12.09 -6.84 9.12
N ILE A 168 -11.78 -8.14 9.28
CA ILE A 168 -11.79 -9.11 8.18
C ILE A 168 -13.20 -9.66 8.06
N HIS A 169 -13.90 -9.33 6.98
CA HIS A 169 -15.27 -9.80 6.76
C HIS A 169 -15.38 -11.32 6.93
N ARG A 170 -16.40 -11.79 7.66
CA ARG A 170 -16.55 -13.22 8.01
C ARG A 170 -16.56 -14.15 6.80
N ASP A 171 -17.15 -13.71 5.70
CA ASP A 171 -17.27 -14.44 4.43
C ASP A 171 -16.05 -14.30 3.52
N LYS A 172 -15.02 -13.53 3.93
CA LYS A 172 -13.77 -13.46 3.18
C LYS A 172 -13.11 -14.84 3.18
N LEU A 173 -12.84 -15.36 1.98
CA LEU A 173 -12.00 -16.54 1.77
C LEU A 173 -10.58 -16.21 2.25
N LEU A 174 -10.14 -16.87 3.32
CA LEU A 174 -8.76 -16.78 3.78
C LEU A 174 -7.95 -17.95 3.22
N PRO A 175 -6.72 -17.69 2.75
CA PRO A 175 -5.82 -18.75 2.34
C PRO A 175 -5.38 -19.56 3.57
N ASP A 176 -5.13 -20.85 3.36
CA ASP A 176 -4.47 -21.68 4.36
C ASP A 176 -2.99 -21.26 4.46
N PHE A 177 -2.42 -21.38 5.65
CA PHE A 177 -0.98 -21.23 5.86
C PHE A 177 -0.28 -22.57 5.61
N ALA A 178 0.84 -22.54 4.90
CA ALA A 178 1.64 -23.72 4.61
C ALA A 178 2.46 -24.17 5.82
N GLY A 179 2.57 -25.48 6.05
CA GLY A 179 3.36 -26.03 7.17
C GLY A 179 4.89 -25.84 7.04
N THR A 180 5.40 -25.54 5.85
CA THR A 180 6.82 -25.28 5.56
C THR A 180 6.92 -24.12 4.59
N THR A 181 7.81 -23.15 4.83
CA THR A 181 7.99 -22.02 3.93
C THR A 181 8.69 -22.42 2.64
N PHE A 182 8.49 -21.63 1.57
CA PHE A 182 9.19 -21.85 0.31
C PHE A 182 10.72 -21.84 0.50
N GLU A 183 11.25 -20.83 1.20
CA GLU A 183 12.68 -20.73 1.48
C GLU A 183 13.24 -21.94 2.23
N LYS A 184 12.53 -22.43 3.27
CA LYS A 184 12.98 -23.60 4.04
C LYS A 184 13.01 -24.85 3.18
N TRP A 185 12.08 -24.99 2.25
CA TRP A 185 12.14 -26.05 1.23
C TRP A 185 13.33 -25.86 0.29
N ALA A 186 13.56 -24.65 -0.23
CA ALA A 186 14.63 -24.36 -1.17
C ALA A 186 16.02 -24.65 -0.58
N VAL A 187 16.23 -24.33 0.71
CA VAL A 187 17.45 -24.71 1.45
C VAL A 187 17.62 -26.23 1.47
N ARG A 188 16.59 -26.99 1.87
CA ARG A 188 16.66 -28.46 1.93
C ARG A 188 16.88 -29.10 0.55
N ALA A 189 16.35 -28.48 -0.50
CA ALA A 189 16.48 -28.93 -1.88
C ALA A 189 17.82 -28.48 -2.53
N GLY A 190 18.71 -27.80 -1.81
CA GLY A 190 20.00 -27.34 -2.32
C GLY A 190 19.90 -26.26 -3.39
N LYS A 191 18.79 -25.50 -3.42
CA LYS A 191 18.51 -24.48 -4.44
C LYS A 191 19.06 -23.10 -4.07
N ILE A 192 19.43 -22.89 -2.81
CA ILE A 192 20.09 -21.66 -2.36
C ILE A 192 21.60 -21.89 -2.38
N LYS A 193 22.28 -21.26 -3.34
CA LYS A 193 23.74 -21.30 -3.47
C LYS A 193 24.35 -19.96 -3.06
N SER A 194 25.46 -19.99 -2.34
CA SER A 194 26.26 -18.81 -2.04
C SER A 194 27.22 -18.51 -3.20
N GLY A 195 27.15 -17.30 -3.76
CA GLY A 195 28.06 -16.85 -4.81
C GLY A 195 27.36 -16.13 -5.97
N ILE A 196 28.15 -15.46 -6.80
CA ILE A 196 27.71 -14.85 -8.05
C ILE A 196 27.93 -15.91 -9.15
N GLY A 197 26.90 -16.27 -9.90
CA GLY A 197 27.03 -17.29 -10.96
C GLY A 197 25.76 -18.06 -11.32
N GLY A 198 24.59 -17.73 -10.75
CA GLY A 198 23.32 -18.24 -11.25
C GLY A 198 22.85 -17.48 -12.50
N GLU A 199 22.30 -18.19 -13.47
CA GLU A 199 21.65 -17.59 -14.66
C GLU A 199 20.34 -16.88 -14.29
N VAL A 200 19.63 -17.41 -13.29
CA VAL A 200 18.31 -16.92 -12.85
C VAL A 200 18.28 -16.76 -11.33
N VAL A 201 17.64 -15.69 -10.85
CA VAL A 201 17.35 -15.46 -9.43
C VAL A 201 15.84 -15.34 -9.25
N LEU A 202 15.27 -16.21 -8.41
CA LEU A 202 13.84 -16.19 -8.09
C LEU A 202 13.59 -15.43 -6.78
N PHE A 203 12.89 -14.31 -6.87
CA PHE A 203 12.37 -13.58 -5.71
C PHE A 203 10.92 -13.99 -5.44
N GLN A 204 10.72 -14.72 -4.35
CA GLN A 204 9.39 -15.14 -3.91
C GLN A 204 8.58 -13.97 -3.33
N THR A 205 7.24 -14.05 -3.44
CA THR A 205 6.32 -13.14 -2.75
C THR A 205 5.91 -13.70 -1.39
N CYS A 206 5.52 -12.85 -0.45
CA CYS A 206 5.08 -13.28 0.89
C CYS A 206 4.00 -14.38 0.88
N TYR A 207 3.18 -14.42 -0.18
CA TYR A 207 2.18 -15.46 -0.41
C TYR A 207 2.81 -16.80 -0.78
N VAL A 208 3.78 -16.82 -1.71
CA VAL A 208 4.59 -18.02 -2.01
C VAL A 208 5.37 -18.47 -0.77
N GLN A 209 5.89 -17.54 0.03
CA GLN A 209 6.62 -17.90 1.25
C GLN A 209 5.76 -18.64 2.27
N ASN A 210 4.53 -18.17 2.53
CA ASN A 210 3.77 -18.54 3.73
C ASN A 210 2.45 -19.29 3.46
N ASN A 211 1.89 -19.20 2.25
CA ASN A 211 0.56 -19.75 1.92
C ASN A 211 0.66 -20.82 0.83
N GLU A 212 1.23 -20.46 -0.33
CA GLU A 212 1.34 -21.36 -1.50
C GLU A 212 2.79 -21.59 -1.95
N PRO A 213 3.64 -22.24 -1.12
CA PRO A 213 5.01 -22.59 -1.52
C PRO A 213 5.10 -23.42 -2.79
N GLN A 214 4.07 -24.21 -3.10
CA GLN A 214 4.06 -25.08 -4.28
C GLN A 214 4.24 -24.29 -5.57
N ILE A 215 3.62 -23.11 -5.70
CA ILE A 215 3.79 -22.22 -6.86
C ILE A 215 5.28 -21.90 -7.08
N GLY A 216 6.02 -21.62 -6.02
CA GLY A 216 7.46 -21.37 -6.10
C GLY A 216 8.23 -22.62 -6.51
N ARG A 217 7.84 -23.81 -6.03
CA ARG A 217 8.50 -25.07 -6.37
C ARG A 217 8.32 -25.43 -7.83
N ASP A 218 7.09 -25.28 -8.33
CA ASP A 218 6.76 -25.51 -9.74
C ASP A 218 7.52 -24.53 -10.63
N THR A 219 7.65 -23.27 -10.21
CA THR A 219 8.47 -22.26 -10.90
C THR A 219 9.94 -22.70 -10.98
N VAL A 220 10.51 -23.18 -9.88
CA VAL A 220 11.89 -23.70 -9.87
C VAL A 220 12.03 -24.91 -10.79
N GLU A 221 11.08 -25.85 -10.77
CA GLU A 221 11.13 -27.04 -11.64
C GLU A 221 11.16 -26.66 -13.12
N VAL A 222 10.36 -25.68 -13.54
CA VAL A 222 10.34 -25.19 -14.93
C VAL A 222 11.66 -24.53 -15.31
N MET A 223 12.24 -23.73 -14.41
CA MET A 223 13.48 -22.98 -14.66
C MET A 223 14.74 -23.87 -14.66
N GLU A 224 14.63 -25.12 -14.21
CA GLU A 224 15.73 -26.09 -14.21
C GLU A 224 15.73 -27.04 -15.41
N ARG A 225 14.74 -26.92 -16.30
CA ARG A 225 14.68 -27.64 -17.57
C ARG A 225 15.36 -26.84 -18.67
#